data_AF-A0A147BA11-F1
#
_entry.id   AF-A0A147BA11-F1
#
_cell.length_a   1.000
_cell.length_b   1.000
_cell.length_c   1.000
_cell.angle_alpha   90.00
_cell.angle_beta   90.00
_cell.angle_gamma   90.00
#
_symmetry.space_group_name_H-M   'P 1'
#
loop_
_entity.id
_entity.type
_entity.pdbx_description
1 polymer ?
#
loop_
_entity_poly.entity_id
_entity_poly.type
_entity_poly.pdbx_seq_one_letter_code
_entity_poly.pdbx_strand_id
1 'polypeptide(L)'
;DKEEAAKEDKTEDEDDAQVEEEKEDKPKTKKVEKTTWDWELINSAKPLWTRKPADIKDEEYEEFYKAITKDTNAPLTRTHFVAEGELTFKSLLYVPSVQPSESFNRYGGKVDHIKLYVRRVFITEDFQDMMPSYLNFVRGVVDSDDLPLNVSREMLQQHKLLKVIKKKLVRKVLDMLKKLPADEYKRFWKEYSTNIKLGIIEDTSNRTRLAKLVRFHSSAIKGLVSLSDYVSRMKDKQEHIYYIAGASLDEVKRSPFVERLLKKGYEVLYLTEPVDEYSISSLTEFEGKKFQNVAKEGLKIDESQQAKDTKERLNAMYEPLIKWLEDDAFKGRVGSVLLSERLVSSPCALVASQFGWTGNMQRIVASQTHMKEHDPQKAYYLSQKKNMELNPRHPIIKELLKRVEDDKNDPVAREIAEVIFETATLRSGFMLEDTLAFANRVDKLLRKNMGLPEDAPVEEEPEENLAEQPEEIKKDESEEEEEEKEHDEL
;
A
#
# COMPACT_ATOMS: atom_id res chain seq x y z
N ASP A 1 -36.47 28.30 50.72
CA ASP A 1 -37.67 27.47 50.49
C ASP A 1 -37.34 26.05 50.93
N LYS A 2 -38.04 25.47 51.93
CA LYS A 2 -39.44 24.99 51.92
C LYS A 2 -39.62 23.88 50.85
N GLU A 3 -40.17 22.70 51.14
CA GLU A 3 -40.82 22.22 52.38
C GLU A 3 -40.84 20.67 52.46
N GLU A 4 -41.18 20.20 53.65
CA GLU A 4 -41.51 18.84 54.14
C GLU A 4 -41.83 17.68 53.17
N ALA A 5 -41.40 16.48 53.58
CA ALA A 5 -42.29 15.30 53.67
C ALA A 5 -41.82 14.35 54.79
N ALA A 6 -42.72 13.99 55.70
CA ALA A 6 -42.49 13.06 56.81
C ALA A 6 -43.68 12.10 56.97
N LYS A 7 -43.53 11.09 57.82
CA LYS A 7 -44.44 9.96 58.14
C LYS A 7 -44.26 8.72 57.25
N GLU A 8 -44.42 7.50 57.75
CA GLU A 8 -44.92 7.06 59.07
C GLU A 8 -44.24 5.72 59.45
N ASP A 9 -43.87 5.54 60.72
CA ASP A 9 -43.81 4.20 61.32
C ASP A 9 -44.39 4.29 62.74
N LYS A 10 -45.01 3.21 63.20
CA LYS A 10 -45.88 3.17 64.40
C LYS A 10 -45.34 2.24 65.48
N THR A 11 -46.01 2.27 66.64
CA THR A 11 -45.96 1.31 67.76
C THR A 11 -44.69 1.37 68.62
N GLU A 12 -44.80 1.33 69.95
CA GLU A 12 -45.92 1.66 70.86
C GLU A 12 -45.29 1.97 72.23
N ASP A 13 -45.87 2.87 73.01
CA ASP A 13 -45.38 3.22 74.34
C ASP A 13 -45.69 2.12 75.36
N GLU A 14 -44.78 1.91 76.32
CA GLU A 14 -45.13 1.57 77.72
C GLU A 14 -43.92 1.88 78.63
N ASP A 15 -43.94 3.08 79.24
CA ASP A 15 -43.91 3.34 80.70
C ASP A 15 -43.20 2.31 81.62
N ASP A 16 -42.42 2.68 82.64
CA ASP A 16 -42.21 3.98 83.30
C ASP A 16 -40.89 3.95 84.15
N ALA A 17 -40.70 4.99 84.98
CA ALA A 17 -39.73 5.17 86.07
C ALA A 17 -38.40 5.86 85.71
N GLN A 18 -38.48 7.19 85.61
CA GLN A 18 -37.33 8.10 85.75
C GLN A 18 -36.68 8.00 87.14
N VAL A 19 -35.34 7.99 87.16
CA VAL A 19 -34.55 8.76 88.14
C VAL A 19 -33.42 9.45 87.37
N GLU A 20 -33.18 10.71 87.66
CA GLU A 20 -32.18 11.53 86.98
C GLU A 20 -30.75 11.12 87.39
N GLU A 21 -29.91 10.77 86.42
CA GLU A 21 -28.45 10.91 86.53
C GLU A 21 -27.96 11.87 85.43
N GLU A 22 -27.12 12.83 85.81
CA GLU A 22 -26.55 13.84 84.92
C GLU A 22 -25.77 13.19 83.77
N LYS A 23 -26.25 13.36 82.54
CA LYS A 23 -25.46 12.98 81.36
C LYS A 23 -24.32 13.97 81.17
N GLU A 24 -23.09 13.55 81.49
CA GLU A 24 -21.88 14.22 81.03
C GLU A 24 -21.96 14.45 79.50
N ASP A 25 -21.92 15.71 79.10
CA ASP A 25 -22.07 16.15 77.72
C ASP A 25 -20.80 15.83 76.92
N LYS A 26 -20.69 14.60 76.40
CA LYS A 26 -19.52 14.16 75.63
C LYS A 26 -19.41 14.98 74.33
N PRO A 27 -18.33 15.74 74.12
CA PRO A 27 -18.22 16.66 73.00
C PRO A 27 -18.23 15.90 71.66
N LYS A 28 -19.05 16.37 70.72
CA LYS A 28 -19.12 15.84 69.34
C LYS A 28 -17.74 15.92 68.68
N THR A 29 -17.10 14.77 68.50
CA THR A 29 -15.79 14.67 67.86
C THR A 29 -15.87 15.03 66.38
N LYS A 30 -15.21 16.13 65.98
CA LYS A 30 -14.98 16.44 64.57
C LYS A 30 -14.19 15.30 63.95
N LYS A 31 -14.73 14.69 62.88
CA LYS A 31 -13.91 13.86 61.99
C LYS A 31 -12.90 14.76 61.31
N VAL A 32 -11.61 14.55 61.61
CA VAL A 32 -10.49 15.19 60.93
C VAL A 32 -9.92 14.18 59.95
N GLU A 33 -9.95 14.50 58.66
CA GLU A 33 -9.25 13.70 57.65
C GLU A 33 -7.75 13.82 57.90
N LYS A 34 -7.14 12.72 58.32
CA LYS A 34 -5.71 12.64 58.61
C LYS A 34 -5.02 11.91 57.47
N THR A 35 -4.41 12.65 56.55
CA THR A 35 -3.53 12.07 55.52
C THR A 35 -2.36 11.35 56.17
N THR A 36 -2.34 10.02 56.06
CA THR A 36 -1.23 9.17 56.50
C THR A 36 -0.38 8.80 55.30
N TRP A 37 0.91 9.11 55.38
CA TRP A 37 1.91 8.69 54.40
C TRP A 37 2.49 7.34 54.84
N ASP A 38 2.48 6.36 53.95
CA ASP A 38 3.03 5.02 54.17
C ASP A 38 3.83 4.56 52.94
N TRP A 39 4.68 3.56 53.11
CA TRP A 39 5.54 3.03 52.06
C TRP A 39 4.84 1.90 51.28
N GLU A 40 4.30 2.23 50.11
CA GLU A 40 3.73 1.23 49.20
C GLU A 40 4.82 0.44 48.46
N LEU A 41 4.71 -0.89 48.45
CA LEU A 41 5.62 -1.79 47.73
C LEU A 41 5.26 -1.85 46.23
N ILE A 42 5.84 -0.94 45.45
CA ILE A 42 5.55 -0.77 44.01
C ILE A 42 5.92 -2.01 43.16
N ASN A 43 6.94 -2.78 43.54
CA ASN A 43 7.53 -3.85 42.71
C ASN A 43 7.26 -5.28 43.21
N SER A 44 6.06 -5.53 43.76
CA SER A 44 5.66 -6.83 44.32
C SER A 44 5.50 -7.96 43.28
N ALA A 45 5.22 -7.65 42.01
CA ALA A 45 4.94 -8.63 40.96
C ALA A 45 6.22 -9.21 40.31
N LYS A 46 6.28 -10.54 40.13
CA LYS A 46 7.33 -11.19 39.33
C LYS A 46 7.18 -10.83 37.84
N PRO A 47 8.26 -10.49 37.11
CA PRO A 47 8.15 -10.09 35.70
C PRO A 47 7.48 -11.16 34.83
N LEU A 48 6.53 -10.74 33.99
CA LEU A 48 5.60 -11.65 33.31
C LEU A 48 6.31 -12.72 32.46
N TRP A 49 7.37 -12.33 31.75
CA TRP A 49 8.19 -13.20 30.91
C TRP A 49 9.02 -14.24 31.69
N THR A 50 8.99 -14.23 33.02
CA THR A 50 9.69 -15.21 33.87
C THR A 50 8.79 -16.36 34.33
N ARG A 51 7.46 -16.16 34.30
CA ARG A 51 6.43 -17.16 34.61
C ARG A 51 6.25 -18.13 33.44
N LYS A 52 5.67 -19.32 33.67
CA LYS A 52 5.37 -20.26 32.59
C LYS A 52 4.21 -19.73 31.75
N PRO A 53 4.22 -19.86 30.41
CA PRO A 53 3.13 -19.36 29.57
C PRO A 53 1.73 -19.88 29.91
N ALA A 54 1.63 -21.11 30.44
CA ALA A 54 0.36 -21.74 30.83
C ALA A 54 -0.21 -21.21 32.17
N ASP A 55 0.61 -20.55 32.99
CA ASP A 55 0.23 -20.01 34.30
C ASP A 55 -0.08 -18.50 34.23
N ILE A 56 -0.33 -17.96 33.04
CA ILE A 56 -0.56 -16.53 32.78
C ILE A 56 -1.84 -16.38 31.95
N LYS A 57 -2.79 -15.60 32.44
CA LYS A 57 -4.05 -15.34 31.72
C LYS A 57 -3.88 -14.31 30.61
N ASP A 58 -4.82 -14.27 29.66
CA ASP A 58 -4.78 -13.34 28.54
C ASP A 58 -4.81 -11.87 29.01
N GLU A 59 -5.60 -11.56 30.03
CA GLU A 59 -5.74 -10.21 30.58
C GLU A 59 -4.41 -9.70 31.17
N GLU A 60 -3.63 -10.56 31.84
CA GLU A 60 -2.32 -10.19 32.40
C GLU A 60 -1.31 -9.83 31.29
N TYR A 61 -1.41 -10.48 30.12
CA TYR A 61 -0.60 -10.11 28.96
C TYR A 61 -1.06 -8.80 28.32
N GLU A 62 -2.36 -8.51 28.29
CA GLU A 62 -2.87 -7.23 27.80
C GLU A 62 -2.50 -6.06 28.72
N GLU A 63 -2.68 -6.21 30.03
CA GLU A 63 -2.28 -5.23 31.04
C GLU A 63 -0.78 -4.92 30.92
N PHE A 64 0.06 -5.96 30.80
CA PHE A 64 1.49 -5.79 30.60
C PHE A 64 1.80 -5.09 29.26
N TYR A 65 1.10 -5.40 28.18
CA TYR A 65 1.25 -4.70 26.89
C TYR A 65 0.93 -3.21 27.02
N LYS A 66 -0.24 -2.87 27.58
CA LYS A 66 -0.69 -1.48 27.80
C LYS A 66 0.31 -0.73 28.70
N ALA A 67 0.80 -1.36 29.77
CA ALA A 67 1.79 -0.78 30.68
C ALA A 67 3.14 -0.47 30.00
N ILE A 68 3.67 -1.35 29.13
CA ILE A 68 4.98 -1.11 28.49
C ILE A 68 4.91 -0.21 27.25
N THR A 69 3.75 -0.14 26.56
CA THR A 69 3.57 0.61 25.31
C THR A 69 2.86 1.95 25.45
N LYS A 70 2.06 2.13 26.51
CA LYS A 70 1.07 3.21 26.67
C LYS A 70 -0.05 3.21 25.61
N ASP A 71 -0.22 2.11 24.88
CA ASP A 71 -1.38 1.89 24.02
C ASP A 71 -2.62 1.63 24.90
N THR A 72 -3.78 2.14 24.50
CA THR A 72 -5.06 1.89 25.17
C THR A 72 -5.72 0.61 24.67
N ASN A 73 -5.35 0.16 23.47
CA ASN A 73 -5.89 -1.04 22.83
C ASN A 73 -5.23 -2.32 23.34
N ALA A 74 -5.89 -3.45 23.10
CA ALA A 74 -5.26 -4.77 23.19
C ALA A 74 -4.28 -4.99 22.02
N PRO A 75 -3.19 -5.77 22.19
CA PRO A 75 -2.33 -6.16 21.09
C PRO A 75 -3.10 -7.07 20.10
N LEU A 76 -2.73 -7.04 18.82
CA LEU A 76 -3.31 -7.94 17.81
C LEU A 76 -2.94 -9.41 18.08
N THR A 77 -1.68 -9.64 18.46
CA THR A 77 -1.17 -10.97 18.80
C THR A 77 0.08 -10.87 19.64
N ARG A 78 0.51 -12.00 20.21
CA ARG A 78 1.71 -12.09 21.05
C ARG A 78 2.45 -13.41 20.89
N THR A 79 3.73 -13.41 21.20
CA THR A 79 4.53 -14.63 21.36
C THR A 79 5.39 -14.55 22.62
N HIS A 80 5.27 -15.56 23.48
CA HIS A 80 6.09 -15.74 24.67
C HIS A 80 6.95 -16.99 24.45
N PHE A 81 8.28 -16.85 24.53
CA PHE A 81 9.19 -17.98 24.37
C PHE A 81 10.46 -17.83 25.20
N VAL A 82 11.03 -18.99 25.55
CA VAL A 82 12.42 -19.12 25.96
C VAL A 82 13.23 -19.53 24.73
N ALA A 83 14.40 -18.93 24.57
CA ALA A 83 15.40 -19.30 23.59
C ALA A 83 16.60 -19.91 24.31
N GLU A 84 17.07 -21.06 23.82
CA GLU A 84 18.18 -21.84 24.40
C GLU A 84 19.28 -22.06 23.33
N GLY A 85 20.42 -22.66 23.72
CA GLY A 85 21.55 -22.95 22.84
C GLY A 85 22.73 -21.98 23.05
N GLU A 86 23.27 -21.40 21.96
CA GLU A 86 24.41 -20.45 21.98
C GLU A 86 24.21 -19.24 22.92
N LEU A 87 22.96 -18.87 23.18
CA LEU A 87 22.56 -17.81 24.10
C LEU A 87 21.17 -18.15 24.66
N THR A 88 21.03 -18.02 25.97
CA THR A 88 19.79 -18.17 26.72
C THR A 88 19.13 -16.82 26.97
N PHE A 89 17.86 -16.69 26.59
CA PHE A 89 17.04 -15.53 26.92
C PHE A 89 15.55 -15.86 26.90
N LYS A 90 14.77 -15.06 27.63
CA LYS A 90 13.31 -15.07 27.61
C LYS A 90 12.82 -13.85 26.84
N SER A 91 11.76 -13.98 26.07
CA SER A 91 11.19 -12.85 25.34
C SER A 91 9.68 -12.97 25.23
N LEU A 92 9.04 -11.81 25.34
CA LEU A 92 7.62 -11.60 25.16
C LEU A 92 7.46 -10.46 24.18
N LEU A 93 6.96 -10.78 22.98
CA LEU A 93 6.79 -9.86 21.86
C LEU A 93 5.31 -9.73 21.49
N TYR A 94 4.93 -8.55 21.02
CA TYR A 94 3.58 -8.16 20.66
C TYR A 94 3.55 -7.47 19.29
N VAL A 95 2.43 -7.62 18.60
CA VAL A 95 2.06 -6.80 17.44
C VAL A 95 0.91 -5.88 17.88
N PRO A 96 1.01 -4.55 17.72
CA PRO A 96 -0.10 -3.64 18.01
C PRO A 96 -1.33 -3.94 17.15
N SER A 97 -2.51 -3.52 17.61
CA SER A 97 -3.78 -3.67 16.85
C SER A 97 -3.93 -2.72 15.68
N VAL A 98 -3.16 -1.62 15.67
CA VAL A 98 -3.22 -0.53 14.69
C VAL A 98 -1.78 -0.05 14.44
N GLN A 99 -1.42 0.23 13.19
CA GLN A 99 -0.14 0.87 12.90
C GLN A 99 -0.21 2.39 13.15
N PRO A 100 0.71 3.00 13.94
CA PRO A 100 0.77 4.45 14.06
C PRO A 100 0.98 5.12 12.69
N SER A 101 0.21 6.15 12.36
CA SER A 101 0.22 6.81 11.04
C SER A 101 1.61 7.31 10.62
N GLU A 102 2.44 7.78 11.55
CA GLU A 102 3.80 8.25 11.27
C GLU A 102 4.84 7.14 11.03
N SER A 103 4.47 5.85 11.14
CA SER A 103 5.43 4.73 11.07
C SER A 103 6.28 4.73 9.80
N PHE A 104 5.69 5.12 8.65
CA PHE A 104 6.42 5.19 7.39
C PHE A 104 7.14 6.53 7.16
N ASN A 105 6.68 7.63 7.74
CA ASN A 105 7.41 8.91 7.74
C ASN A 105 8.77 8.78 8.45
N ARG A 106 8.85 7.85 9.41
CA ARG A 106 10.07 7.51 10.16
C ARG A 106 10.72 6.21 9.65
N TYR A 107 10.39 5.71 8.45
CA TYR A 107 10.96 4.47 7.93
C TYR A 107 12.48 4.57 7.71
N GLY A 108 13.22 3.52 8.06
CA GLY A 108 14.69 3.57 8.14
C GLY A 108 15.25 4.41 9.31
N GLY A 109 14.39 5.12 10.04
CA GLY A 109 14.71 5.76 11.31
C GLY A 109 15.07 4.72 12.38
N LYS A 110 16.09 5.03 13.18
CA LYS A 110 16.68 4.12 14.15
C LYS A 110 15.91 4.13 15.47
N VAL A 111 14.64 3.74 15.42
CA VAL A 111 13.77 3.58 16.60
C VAL A 111 13.48 2.10 16.79
N ASP A 112 13.83 1.58 17.96
CA ASP A 112 13.43 0.26 18.41
C ASP A 112 12.45 0.40 19.58
N HIS A 113 11.65 -0.64 19.79
CA HIS A 113 10.58 -0.65 20.79
C HIS A 113 10.59 -1.95 21.62
N ILE A 114 11.74 -2.63 21.62
CA ILE A 114 12.04 -3.79 22.44
C ILE A 114 12.93 -3.35 23.60
N LYS A 115 12.43 -3.53 24.82
CA LYS A 115 13.18 -3.22 26.04
C LYS A 115 14.12 -4.38 26.37
N LEU A 116 15.42 -4.11 26.41
CA LEU A 116 16.45 -5.07 26.76
C LEU A 116 16.70 -5.06 28.28
N TYR A 117 16.57 -6.24 28.87
CA TYR A 117 16.92 -6.58 30.23
C TYR A 117 18.07 -7.57 30.24
N VAL A 118 18.89 -7.51 31.28
CA VAL A 118 19.92 -8.50 31.56
C VAL A 118 19.77 -8.92 33.02
N ARG A 119 19.53 -10.21 33.26
CA ARG A 119 19.21 -10.77 34.59
C ARG A 119 18.09 -10.00 35.30
N ARG A 120 17.03 -9.62 34.57
CA ARG A 120 15.90 -8.78 35.02
C ARG A 120 16.24 -7.31 35.34
N VAL A 121 17.48 -6.86 35.14
CA VAL A 121 17.86 -5.43 35.25
C VAL A 121 17.61 -4.75 33.91
N PHE A 122 16.84 -3.64 33.90
CA PHE A 122 16.63 -2.87 32.67
C PHE A 122 17.94 -2.24 32.20
N ILE A 123 18.31 -2.49 30.94
CA ILE A 123 19.49 -1.90 30.32
C ILE A 123 19.11 -0.74 29.43
N THR A 124 18.37 -0.99 28.35
CA THR A 124 18.01 0.04 27.37
C THR A 124 16.74 -0.30 26.61
N GLU A 125 16.04 0.73 26.14
CA GLU A 125 15.02 0.64 25.08
C GLU A 125 15.46 1.37 23.80
N ASP A 126 16.46 2.26 23.89
CA ASP A 126 17.22 2.75 22.74
C ASP A 126 18.27 1.70 22.37
N PHE A 127 17.83 0.67 21.63
CA PHE A 127 18.73 -0.28 20.98
C PHE A 127 18.48 -0.30 19.49
N GLN A 128 19.31 0.44 18.76
CA GLN A 128 19.29 0.41 17.30
C GLN A 128 19.82 -0.96 16.85
N ASP A 129 18.94 -1.80 16.27
CA ASP A 129 19.19 -3.13 15.64
C ASP A 129 18.63 -4.41 16.35
N MET A 130 17.72 -4.36 17.34
CA MET A 130 17.08 -5.61 17.84
C MET A 130 16.12 -6.21 16.81
N MET A 131 15.44 -5.35 16.05
CA MET A 131 14.61 -5.71 14.89
C MET A 131 15.12 -5.09 13.59
N PRO A 132 14.87 -5.72 12.42
CA PRO A 132 15.02 -5.07 11.13
C PRO A 132 13.92 -4.01 10.92
N SER A 133 14.17 -3.01 10.08
CA SER A 133 13.25 -1.89 9.78
C SER A 133 11.82 -2.35 9.49
N TYR A 134 11.68 -3.40 8.68
CA TYR A 134 10.37 -3.94 8.31
C TYR A 134 9.57 -4.56 9.49
N LEU A 135 10.19 -4.86 10.64
CA LEU A 135 9.54 -5.32 11.88
C LEU A 135 9.60 -4.31 13.03
N ASN A 136 9.92 -3.03 12.76
CA ASN A 136 9.98 -1.99 13.79
C ASN A 136 8.63 -1.74 14.52
N PHE A 137 7.51 -2.23 13.99
CA PHE A 137 6.19 -2.19 14.65
C PHE A 137 6.07 -3.17 15.82
N VAL A 138 6.96 -4.16 15.95
CA VAL A 138 6.94 -5.11 17.07
C VAL A 138 7.24 -4.37 18.38
N ARG A 139 6.57 -4.75 19.46
CA ARG A 139 6.75 -4.23 20.81
C ARG A 139 7.15 -5.37 21.73
N GLY A 140 7.89 -5.12 22.81
CA GLY A 140 8.07 -6.17 23.83
C GLY A 140 9.32 -6.04 24.68
N VAL A 141 9.73 -7.19 25.21
CA VAL A 141 10.88 -7.32 26.11
C VAL A 141 11.76 -8.52 25.73
N VAL A 142 13.06 -8.38 26.00
CA VAL A 142 14.06 -9.46 25.92
C VAL A 142 14.86 -9.42 27.22
N ASP A 143 14.94 -10.54 27.93
CA ASP A 143 15.70 -10.69 29.17
C ASP A 143 16.69 -11.85 29.04
N SER A 144 17.99 -11.56 29.09
CA SER A 144 19.05 -12.56 28.95
C SER A 144 19.92 -12.63 30.19
N ASP A 145 20.20 -13.85 30.67
CA ASP A 145 21.09 -14.07 31.80
C ASP A 145 22.58 -14.11 31.41
N ASP A 146 22.85 -14.28 30.11
CA ASP A 146 24.15 -14.56 29.49
C ASP A 146 24.84 -13.30 28.92
N LEU A 147 24.14 -12.18 28.78
CA LEU A 147 24.74 -10.91 28.35
C LEU A 147 25.56 -10.27 29.49
N PRO A 148 26.70 -9.61 29.18
CA PRO A 148 27.55 -9.01 30.20
C PRO A 148 26.96 -7.69 30.73
N LEU A 149 26.66 -7.64 32.04
CA LEU A 149 26.11 -6.46 32.72
C LEU A 149 27.05 -5.25 32.76
N ASN A 150 28.37 -5.49 32.87
CA ASN A 150 29.36 -4.45 33.19
C ASN A 150 29.92 -3.76 31.93
N VAL A 151 29.10 -3.62 30.88
CA VAL A 151 29.52 -3.20 29.54
C VAL A 151 28.73 -1.95 29.15
N SER A 152 29.41 -0.94 28.58
CA SER A 152 28.75 0.30 28.16
C SER A 152 27.67 0.01 27.10
N ARG A 153 26.65 0.89 26.98
CA ARG A 153 25.57 0.73 25.99
C ARG A 153 26.12 0.55 24.57
N GLU A 154 27.17 1.29 24.22
CA GLU A 154 27.87 1.21 22.94
C GLU A 154 28.62 -0.12 22.73
N MET A 155 29.36 -0.58 23.74
CA MET A 155 30.06 -1.87 23.66
C MET A 155 29.09 -3.05 23.64
N LEU A 156 27.94 -2.93 24.31
CA LEU A 156 26.87 -3.92 24.25
C LEU A 156 26.25 -3.97 22.84
N GLN A 157 26.00 -2.81 22.20
CA GLN A 157 25.49 -2.75 20.83
C GLN A 157 26.35 -3.51 19.81
N GLN A 158 27.68 -3.52 19.99
CA GLN A 158 28.60 -4.23 19.10
C GLN A 158 28.73 -5.75 19.42
N HIS A 159 28.06 -6.24 20.47
CA HIS A 159 28.24 -7.60 20.96
C HIS A 159 27.66 -8.65 20.01
N LYS A 160 28.47 -9.64 19.60
CA LYS A 160 28.11 -10.65 18.59
C LYS A 160 26.82 -11.41 18.89
N LEU A 161 26.54 -11.67 20.18
CA LEU A 161 25.34 -12.40 20.61
C LEU A 161 24.03 -11.66 20.30
N LEU A 162 24.03 -10.34 20.13
CA LEU A 162 22.80 -9.60 19.78
C LEU A 162 22.34 -9.89 18.35
N LYS A 163 23.26 -10.22 17.43
CA LYS A 163 22.92 -10.73 16.09
C LYS A 163 22.25 -12.11 16.17
N VAL A 164 22.56 -12.90 17.19
CA VAL A 164 21.91 -14.19 17.48
C VAL A 164 20.52 -13.97 18.08
N ILE A 165 20.36 -13.00 19.00
CA ILE A 165 19.06 -12.56 19.50
C ILE A 165 18.18 -12.13 18.33
N LYS A 166 18.58 -11.13 17.55
CA LYS A 166 17.84 -10.60 16.39
C LYS A 166 17.33 -11.71 15.48
N LYS A 167 18.21 -12.63 15.05
CA LYS A 167 17.82 -13.78 14.21
C LYS A 167 16.76 -14.67 14.86
N LYS A 168 16.87 -14.95 16.17
CA LYS A 168 15.87 -15.72 16.92
C LYS A 168 14.55 -14.94 17.07
N LEU A 169 14.59 -13.62 17.35
CA LEU A 169 13.38 -12.78 17.45
C LEU A 169 12.62 -12.73 16.12
N VAL A 170 13.29 -12.37 15.03
CA VAL A 170 12.71 -12.29 13.68
C VAL A 170 12.05 -13.62 13.32
N ARG A 171 12.74 -14.74 13.51
CA ARG A 171 12.17 -16.08 13.23
C ARG A 171 10.91 -16.35 14.04
N LYS A 172 10.88 -15.99 15.34
CA LYS A 172 9.73 -16.18 16.23
C LYS A 172 8.55 -15.27 15.87
N VAL A 173 8.81 -14.02 15.47
CA VAL A 173 7.78 -13.11 14.95
C VAL A 173 7.18 -13.67 13.66
N LEU A 174 7.99 -14.10 12.70
CA LEU A 174 7.47 -14.68 11.45
C LEU A 174 6.74 -16.01 11.67
N ASP A 175 7.15 -16.82 12.66
CA ASP A 175 6.42 -18.03 13.07
C ASP A 175 5.10 -17.74 13.79
N MET A 176 4.99 -16.63 14.52
CA MET A 176 3.75 -16.13 15.12
C MET A 176 2.80 -15.59 14.04
N LEU A 177 3.27 -14.70 13.16
CA LEU A 177 2.46 -14.14 12.07
C LEU A 177 1.91 -15.22 11.12
N LYS A 178 2.69 -16.28 10.84
CA LYS A 178 2.24 -17.41 10.03
C LYS A 178 1.08 -18.20 10.67
N LYS A 179 0.95 -18.16 12.01
CA LYS A 179 -0.05 -18.92 12.76
C LYS A 179 -1.35 -18.16 13.06
N LEU A 180 -1.43 -16.88 12.67
CA LEU A 180 -2.63 -16.07 12.89
C LEU A 180 -3.87 -16.73 12.24
N PRO A 181 -5.00 -16.84 12.96
CA PRO A 181 -6.31 -17.19 12.40
C PRO A 181 -6.70 -16.27 11.24
N ALA A 182 -7.57 -16.74 10.35
CA ALA A 182 -7.90 -16.02 9.10
C ALA A 182 -8.41 -14.58 9.33
N ASP A 183 -9.18 -14.32 10.38
CA ASP A 183 -9.74 -12.99 10.67
C ASP A 183 -8.73 -12.04 11.34
N GLU A 184 -7.89 -12.56 12.25
CA GLU A 184 -6.72 -11.82 12.74
C GLU A 184 -5.74 -11.53 11.60
N TYR A 185 -5.56 -12.46 10.66
CA TYR A 185 -4.70 -12.27 9.50
C TYR A 185 -5.18 -11.11 8.61
N LYS A 186 -6.50 -10.97 8.40
CA LYS A 186 -7.08 -9.84 7.66
C LYS A 186 -6.78 -8.52 8.35
N ARG A 187 -6.93 -8.46 9.68
CA ARG A 187 -6.60 -7.26 10.48
C ARG A 187 -5.10 -6.95 10.40
N PHE A 188 -4.24 -7.94 10.62
CA PHE A 188 -2.79 -7.81 10.47
C PHE A 188 -2.39 -7.31 9.08
N TRP A 189 -2.96 -7.90 8.04
CA TRP A 189 -2.62 -7.54 6.66
C TRP A 189 -3.06 -6.13 6.28
N LYS A 190 -4.21 -5.67 6.78
CA LYS A 190 -4.67 -4.28 6.59
C LYS A 190 -3.68 -3.25 7.16
N GLU A 191 -3.09 -3.55 8.31
CA GLU A 191 -2.20 -2.61 9.02
C GLU A 191 -0.72 -2.77 8.61
N TYR A 192 -0.27 -3.97 8.22
CA TYR A 192 1.16 -4.30 8.08
C TYR A 192 1.54 -4.99 6.74
N SER A 193 0.68 -4.94 5.70
CA SER A 193 0.99 -5.45 4.35
C SER A 193 2.33 -4.91 3.82
N THR A 194 2.48 -3.58 3.84
CA THR A 194 3.65 -2.86 3.35
C THR A 194 4.92 -3.27 4.09
N ASN A 195 4.87 -3.44 5.41
CA ASN A 195 5.99 -3.97 6.20
C ASN A 195 6.45 -5.35 5.70
N ILE A 196 5.54 -6.30 5.49
CA ILE A 196 5.91 -7.63 4.98
C ILE A 196 6.48 -7.56 3.55
N LYS A 197 5.95 -6.67 2.71
CA LYS A 197 6.42 -6.46 1.33
C LYS A 197 7.81 -5.83 1.26
N LEU A 198 8.11 -4.87 2.14
CA LEU A 198 9.45 -4.29 2.33
C LEU A 198 10.44 -5.34 2.87
N GLY A 199 10.00 -6.17 3.81
CA GLY A 199 10.81 -7.29 4.32
C GLY A 199 11.27 -8.27 3.22
N ILE A 200 10.44 -8.52 2.20
CA ILE A 200 10.84 -9.37 1.05
C ILE A 200 12.00 -8.75 0.27
N ILE A 201 12.01 -7.43 0.13
CA ILE A 201 13.07 -6.68 -0.57
C ILE A 201 14.35 -6.73 0.27
N GLU A 202 14.25 -6.34 1.55
CA GLU A 202 15.38 -6.15 2.47
C GLU A 202 16.00 -7.45 3.02
N ASP A 203 15.18 -8.39 3.51
CA ASP A 203 15.63 -9.57 4.25
C ASP A 203 15.73 -10.79 3.35
N THR A 204 16.84 -10.85 2.60
CA THR A 204 17.20 -11.99 1.75
C THR A 204 17.17 -13.33 2.49
N SER A 205 17.48 -13.33 3.80
CA SER A 205 17.58 -14.55 4.62
C SER A 205 16.22 -15.12 5.04
N ASN A 206 15.21 -14.26 5.23
CA ASN A 206 13.84 -14.66 5.56
C ASN A 206 12.86 -14.53 4.39
N ARG A 207 13.30 -14.10 3.20
CA ARG A 207 12.48 -13.89 1.99
C ARG A 207 11.49 -15.03 1.71
N THR A 208 11.93 -16.29 1.77
CA THR A 208 11.07 -17.47 1.55
C THR A 208 10.00 -17.66 2.64
N ARG A 209 10.24 -17.20 3.87
CA ARG A 209 9.23 -17.19 4.95
C ARG A 209 8.23 -16.05 4.74
N LEU A 210 8.73 -14.86 4.39
CA LEU A 210 7.92 -13.66 4.12
C LEU A 210 7.02 -13.83 2.89
N ALA A 211 7.49 -14.53 1.85
CA ALA A 211 6.69 -14.86 0.67
C ALA A 211 5.46 -15.74 0.98
N LYS A 212 5.44 -16.47 2.12
CA LYS A 212 4.24 -17.21 2.57
C LYS A 212 3.24 -16.31 3.33
N LEU A 213 3.65 -15.10 3.70
CA LEU A 213 2.83 -14.10 4.39
C LEU A 213 2.17 -13.11 3.42
N VAL A 214 2.71 -12.89 2.22
CA VAL A 214 2.05 -11.97 1.28
C VAL A 214 0.67 -12.44 0.85
N ARG A 215 -0.22 -11.47 0.62
CA ARG A 215 -1.55 -11.67 0.05
C ARG A 215 -1.80 -10.66 -1.07
N PHE A 216 -2.42 -11.10 -2.15
CA PHE A 216 -2.75 -10.27 -3.31
C PHE A 216 -4.19 -10.50 -3.75
N HIS A 217 -4.75 -9.55 -4.52
CA HIS A 217 -5.99 -9.81 -5.23
C HIS A 217 -5.74 -10.79 -6.38
N SER A 218 -6.79 -11.49 -6.81
CA SER A 218 -6.71 -12.54 -7.83
C SER A 218 -7.90 -12.45 -8.80
N SER A 219 -7.71 -12.94 -10.01
CA SER A 219 -8.79 -13.10 -10.99
C SER A 219 -9.71 -14.30 -10.70
N ALA A 220 -9.28 -15.29 -9.93
CA ALA A 220 -10.03 -16.53 -9.72
C ALA A 220 -11.03 -16.46 -8.55
N ILE A 221 -10.70 -15.73 -7.47
CA ILE A 221 -11.52 -15.65 -6.26
C ILE A 221 -11.63 -14.22 -5.72
N LYS A 222 -12.79 -13.90 -5.12
CA LYS A 222 -13.02 -12.60 -4.48
C LYS A 222 -12.19 -12.48 -3.19
N GLY A 223 -11.61 -11.30 -2.96
CA GLY A 223 -10.80 -11.01 -1.78
C GLY A 223 -9.30 -11.16 -2.05
N LEU A 224 -8.57 -11.53 -1.00
CA LEU A 224 -7.10 -11.64 -0.98
C LEU A 224 -6.68 -13.10 -0.86
N VAL A 225 -5.63 -13.50 -1.59
CA VAL A 225 -5.15 -14.88 -1.72
C VAL A 225 -3.68 -14.97 -1.37
N SER A 226 -3.20 -16.08 -0.79
CA SER A 226 -1.76 -16.33 -0.64
C SER A 226 -1.14 -16.90 -1.92
N LEU A 227 0.19 -16.84 -2.01
CA LEU A 227 0.92 -17.48 -3.11
C LEU A 227 0.77 -19.01 -3.10
N SER A 228 0.70 -19.66 -1.93
CA SER A 228 0.42 -21.11 -1.86
C SER A 228 -1.00 -21.44 -2.32
N ASP A 229 -1.99 -20.58 -2.04
CA ASP A 229 -3.36 -20.75 -2.56
C ASP A 229 -3.38 -20.67 -4.09
N TYR A 230 -2.66 -19.69 -4.67
CA TYR A 230 -2.48 -19.59 -6.13
C TYR A 230 -1.83 -20.85 -6.69
N VAL A 231 -0.72 -21.30 -6.11
CA VAL A 231 0.01 -22.51 -6.55
C VAL A 231 -0.89 -23.75 -6.52
N SER A 232 -1.74 -23.89 -5.50
CA SER A 232 -2.71 -25.00 -5.40
C SER A 232 -3.79 -25.03 -6.51
N ARG A 233 -4.00 -23.90 -7.21
CA ARG A 233 -4.96 -23.75 -8.32
C ARG A 233 -4.29 -23.61 -9.69
N MET A 234 -2.97 -23.68 -9.76
CA MET A 234 -2.25 -23.64 -11.03
C MET A 234 -2.68 -24.81 -11.93
N LYS A 235 -2.75 -24.55 -13.24
CA LYS A 235 -3.10 -25.59 -14.21
C LYS A 235 -1.96 -26.59 -14.38
N ASP A 236 -2.31 -27.78 -14.84
CA ASP A 236 -1.35 -28.74 -15.39
C ASP A 236 -0.42 -28.05 -16.39
N LYS A 237 0.88 -28.30 -16.25
CA LYS A 237 1.96 -27.69 -17.05
C LYS A 237 2.09 -26.16 -16.93
N GLN A 238 1.40 -25.50 -16.00
CA GLN A 238 1.67 -24.09 -15.71
C GLN A 238 2.97 -23.96 -14.91
N GLU A 239 3.96 -23.28 -15.49
CA GLU A 239 5.28 -23.07 -14.88
C GLU A 239 5.40 -21.71 -14.16
N HIS A 240 4.57 -20.74 -14.52
CA HIS A 240 4.68 -19.36 -14.09
C HIS A 240 3.48 -18.89 -13.27
N ILE A 241 3.75 -18.14 -12.20
CA ILE A 241 2.76 -17.32 -11.48
C ILE A 241 2.58 -16.03 -12.29
N TYR A 242 1.41 -15.89 -12.92
CA TYR A 242 1.09 -14.71 -13.72
C TYR A 242 0.61 -13.57 -12.83
N TYR A 243 1.13 -12.37 -13.07
CA TYR A 243 0.74 -11.18 -12.33
C TYR A 243 0.75 -9.91 -13.19
N ILE A 244 -0.01 -8.91 -12.78
CA ILE A 244 -0.03 -7.56 -13.35
C ILE A 244 -0.02 -6.52 -12.22
N ALA A 245 0.66 -5.40 -12.43
CA ALA A 245 0.65 -4.24 -11.53
C ALA A 245 0.00 -3.02 -12.21
N GLY A 246 -0.73 -2.22 -11.44
CA GLY A 246 -1.41 -0.98 -11.87
C GLY A 246 -1.78 -0.09 -10.68
N ALA A 247 -2.40 1.07 -10.92
CA ALA A 247 -2.81 1.99 -9.84
C ALA A 247 -4.04 1.51 -9.07
N SER A 248 -4.89 0.70 -9.70
CA SER A 248 -6.15 0.26 -9.11
C SER A 248 -6.52 -1.15 -9.55
N LEU A 249 -7.38 -1.79 -8.74
CA LEU A 249 -7.88 -3.14 -9.02
C LEU A 249 -8.71 -3.20 -10.32
N ASP A 250 -9.41 -2.12 -10.68
CA ASP A 250 -10.25 -2.08 -11.89
C ASP A 250 -9.44 -1.82 -13.17
N GLU A 251 -8.37 -1.03 -13.10
CA GLU A 251 -7.39 -0.87 -14.18
C GLU A 251 -6.79 -2.22 -14.58
N VAL A 252 -6.24 -2.96 -13.60
CA VAL A 252 -5.56 -4.24 -13.88
C VAL A 252 -6.51 -5.35 -14.33
N LYS A 253 -7.77 -5.37 -13.85
CA LYS A 253 -8.81 -6.28 -14.34
C LYS A 253 -9.21 -6.01 -15.79
N ARG A 254 -9.22 -4.74 -16.21
CA ARG A 254 -9.64 -4.28 -17.55
C ARG A 254 -8.45 -4.07 -18.51
N SER A 255 -7.25 -4.48 -18.10
CA SER A 255 -6.02 -4.32 -18.88
C SER A 255 -6.01 -5.23 -20.13
N PRO A 256 -5.49 -4.76 -21.28
CA PRO A 256 -5.31 -5.60 -22.46
C PRO A 256 -4.45 -6.85 -22.19
N PHE A 257 -3.52 -6.78 -21.24
CA PHE A 257 -2.56 -7.85 -20.96
C PHE A 257 -3.15 -9.12 -20.36
N VAL A 258 -4.29 -9.02 -19.68
CA VAL A 258 -4.93 -10.18 -19.01
C VAL A 258 -5.95 -10.90 -19.89
N GLU A 259 -6.39 -10.29 -21.00
CA GLU A 259 -7.54 -10.74 -21.80
C GLU A 259 -7.48 -12.24 -22.18
N ARG A 260 -6.39 -12.71 -22.82
CA ARG A 260 -6.31 -14.12 -23.26
C ARG A 260 -5.98 -15.09 -22.13
N LEU A 261 -5.28 -14.66 -21.08
CA LEU A 261 -5.05 -15.48 -19.89
C LEU A 261 -6.38 -15.79 -19.19
N LEU A 262 -7.21 -14.77 -18.94
CA LEU A 262 -8.53 -14.93 -18.35
C LEU A 262 -9.46 -15.74 -19.26
N LYS A 263 -9.45 -15.50 -20.57
CA LYS A 263 -10.24 -16.29 -21.54
C LYS A 263 -9.82 -17.77 -21.59
N LYS A 264 -8.54 -18.08 -21.36
CA LYS A 264 -8.04 -19.46 -21.18
C LYS A 264 -8.17 -19.97 -19.73
N GLY A 265 -8.74 -19.17 -18.82
CA GLY A 265 -8.98 -19.51 -17.42
C GLY A 265 -7.72 -19.62 -16.56
N TYR A 266 -6.62 -18.94 -16.91
CA TYR A 266 -5.45 -18.82 -16.03
C TYR A 266 -5.71 -17.78 -14.93
N GLU A 267 -5.32 -18.11 -13.70
CA GLU A 267 -5.35 -17.16 -12.59
C GLU A 267 -4.26 -16.10 -12.77
N VAL A 268 -4.59 -14.83 -12.52
CA VAL A 268 -3.65 -13.70 -12.55
C VAL A 268 -3.73 -12.96 -11.22
N LEU A 269 -2.58 -12.72 -10.60
CA LEU A 269 -2.47 -11.87 -9.41
C LEU A 269 -2.52 -10.40 -9.78
N TYR A 270 -3.29 -9.64 -9.01
CA TYR A 270 -3.49 -8.21 -9.15
C TYR A 270 -2.72 -7.47 -8.05
N LEU A 271 -1.71 -6.72 -8.48
CA LEU A 271 -0.84 -5.88 -7.65
C LEU A 271 -1.31 -4.44 -7.81
N THR A 272 -1.57 -3.76 -6.70
CA THR A 272 -2.23 -2.43 -6.69
C THR A 272 -1.57 -1.44 -5.74
N GLU A 273 -0.59 -1.86 -4.95
CA GLU A 273 0.20 -0.98 -4.09
C GLU A 273 1.58 -0.73 -4.73
N PRO A 274 2.16 0.49 -4.67
CA PRO A 274 3.45 0.79 -5.31
C PRO A 274 4.60 -0.14 -4.92
N VAL A 275 4.60 -0.65 -3.69
CA VAL A 275 5.63 -1.58 -3.17
C VAL A 275 5.49 -2.99 -3.78
N ASP A 276 4.34 -3.36 -4.34
CA ASP A 276 4.07 -4.72 -4.83
C ASP A 276 5.02 -5.15 -5.94
N GLU A 277 5.25 -4.30 -6.94
CA GLU A 277 6.06 -4.66 -8.10
C GLU A 277 7.54 -4.82 -7.74
N TYR A 278 8.06 -4.01 -6.80
CA TYR A 278 9.39 -4.20 -6.22
C TYR A 278 9.49 -5.48 -5.37
N SER A 279 8.44 -5.76 -4.58
CA SER A 279 8.39 -6.95 -3.71
C SER A 279 8.38 -8.24 -4.53
N ILE A 280 7.49 -8.35 -5.53
CA ILE A 280 7.45 -9.51 -6.43
C ILE A 280 8.70 -9.60 -7.31
N SER A 281 9.25 -8.47 -7.80
CA SER A 281 10.52 -8.51 -8.55
C SER A 281 11.73 -8.97 -7.72
N SER A 282 11.63 -8.89 -6.39
CA SER A 282 12.66 -9.41 -5.47
C SER A 282 12.53 -10.93 -5.21
N LEU A 283 11.44 -11.56 -5.64
CA LEU A 283 11.22 -13.01 -5.57
C LEU A 283 11.62 -13.68 -6.89
N THR A 284 12.70 -14.47 -6.88
CA THR A 284 13.12 -15.27 -8.05
C THR A 284 12.06 -16.33 -8.43
N GLU A 285 11.53 -17.01 -7.42
CA GLU A 285 10.52 -18.05 -7.54
C GLU A 285 9.79 -18.26 -6.20
N PHE A 286 8.65 -18.93 -6.25
CA PHE A 286 7.90 -19.39 -5.09
C PHE A 286 7.45 -20.83 -5.31
N GLU A 287 7.83 -21.74 -4.40
CA GLU A 287 7.50 -23.18 -4.49
C GLU A 287 7.87 -23.80 -5.86
N GLY A 288 9.02 -23.39 -6.42
CA GLY A 288 9.55 -23.84 -7.72
C GLY A 288 8.89 -23.19 -8.94
N LYS A 289 8.01 -22.20 -8.75
CA LYS A 289 7.30 -21.48 -9.82
C LYS A 289 7.86 -20.07 -9.98
N LYS A 290 8.24 -19.68 -11.19
CA LYS A 290 8.76 -18.34 -11.50
C LYS A 290 7.62 -17.34 -11.64
N PHE A 291 7.90 -16.06 -11.43
CA PHE A 291 6.91 -14.99 -11.65
C PHE A 291 6.99 -14.45 -13.08
N GLN A 292 5.85 -14.28 -13.75
CA GLN A 292 5.76 -13.64 -15.07
C GLN A 292 4.85 -12.42 -14.99
N ASN A 293 5.41 -11.23 -15.22
CA ASN A 293 4.64 -10.02 -15.40
C ASN A 293 3.97 -10.05 -16.78
N VAL A 294 2.64 -9.97 -16.83
CA VAL A 294 1.89 -10.05 -18.09
C VAL A 294 1.94 -8.77 -18.91
N ALA A 295 2.51 -7.67 -18.37
CA ALA A 295 2.86 -6.46 -19.11
C ALA A 295 4.28 -6.49 -19.73
N LYS A 296 5.03 -7.58 -19.52
CA LYS A 296 6.37 -7.81 -20.09
C LYS A 296 6.39 -8.86 -21.19
N GLU A 297 7.47 -8.89 -21.97
CA GLU A 297 7.75 -9.99 -22.91
C GLU A 297 8.00 -11.33 -22.19
N GLY A 298 8.11 -12.41 -22.96
CA GLY A 298 8.31 -13.77 -22.44
C GLY A 298 7.03 -14.54 -22.08
N LEU A 299 5.85 -13.90 -22.14
CA LEU A 299 4.56 -14.55 -21.90
C LEU A 299 4.25 -15.58 -22.99
N LYS A 300 4.20 -16.87 -22.60
CA LYS A 300 3.76 -17.99 -23.44
C LYS A 300 2.44 -18.55 -22.90
N ILE A 301 1.48 -18.82 -23.79
CA ILE A 301 0.13 -19.31 -23.40
C ILE A 301 -0.38 -20.45 -24.31
N ASP A 302 0.24 -20.70 -25.46
CA ASP A 302 -0.09 -21.85 -26.31
C ASP A 302 1.16 -22.43 -26.96
N GLU A 303 1.43 -23.70 -26.70
CA GLU A 303 2.58 -24.42 -27.30
C GLU A 303 2.14 -25.61 -28.15
N SER A 304 0.83 -25.76 -28.40
CA SER A 304 0.28 -26.78 -29.30
C SER A 304 0.74 -26.57 -30.73
N GLN A 305 0.88 -27.67 -31.50
CA GLN A 305 1.35 -27.58 -32.89
C GLN A 305 0.42 -26.71 -33.74
N GLN A 306 -0.90 -26.93 -33.63
CA GLN A 306 -1.90 -26.12 -34.34
C GLN A 306 -1.80 -24.61 -34.05
N ALA A 307 -1.46 -24.23 -32.81
CA ALA A 307 -1.25 -22.82 -32.47
C ALA A 307 0.04 -22.25 -33.09
N LYS A 308 1.12 -23.05 -33.17
CA LYS A 308 2.36 -22.69 -33.87
C LYS A 308 2.13 -22.52 -35.37
N ASP A 309 1.51 -23.49 -36.03
CA ASP A 309 1.17 -23.43 -37.46
C ASP A 309 0.29 -22.20 -37.77
N THR A 310 -0.69 -21.92 -36.89
CA THR A 310 -1.55 -20.73 -37.00
C THR A 310 -0.76 -19.44 -36.84
N LYS A 311 0.21 -19.39 -35.92
CA LYS A 311 1.06 -18.22 -35.68
C LYS A 311 1.99 -17.96 -36.85
N GLU A 312 2.62 -18.99 -37.41
CA GLU A 312 3.49 -18.88 -38.59
C GLU A 312 2.73 -18.33 -39.80
N ARG A 313 1.54 -18.89 -40.08
CA ARG A 313 0.66 -18.40 -41.17
C ARG A 313 0.23 -16.93 -40.96
N LEU A 314 -0.07 -16.54 -39.72
CA LEU A 314 -0.45 -15.16 -39.41
C LEU A 314 0.74 -14.21 -39.50
N ASN A 315 1.93 -14.60 -39.04
CA ASN A 315 3.15 -13.79 -39.18
C ASN A 315 3.41 -13.49 -40.67
N ALA A 316 3.40 -14.52 -41.54
CA ALA A 316 3.60 -14.33 -42.98
C ALA A 316 2.55 -13.41 -43.63
N MET A 317 1.30 -13.43 -43.15
CA MET A 317 0.20 -12.57 -43.62
C MET A 317 0.34 -11.12 -43.15
N TYR A 318 0.87 -10.89 -41.95
CA TYR A 318 0.99 -9.54 -41.36
C TYR A 318 2.37 -8.90 -41.52
N GLU A 319 3.34 -9.63 -42.08
CA GLU A 319 4.69 -9.16 -42.43
C GLU A 319 4.71 -7.78 -43.13
N PRO A 320 3.80 -7.45 -44.09
CA PRO A 320 3.79 -6.12 -44.72
C PRO A 320 3.46 -5.00 -43.73
N LEU A 321 2.47 -5.22 -42.86
CA LEU A 321 2.06 -4.25 -41.84
C LEU A 321 3.10 -4.12 -40.73
N ILE A 322 3.70 -5.24 -40.30
CA ILE A 322 4.77 -5.25 -39.28
C ILE A 322 5.94 -4.37 -39.75
N LYS A 323 6.45 -4.63 -40.97
CA LYS A 323 7.54 -3.84 -41.55
C LYS A 323 7.19 -2.37 -41.75
N TRP A 324 5.99 -2.05 -42.24
CA TRP A 324 5.57 -0.67 -42.38
C TRP A 324 5.50 0.06 -41.03
N LEU A 325 5.06 -0.62 -39.96
CA LEU A 325 5.06 -0.05 -38.61
C LEU A 325 6.48 0.14 -38.05
N GLU A 326 7.41 -0.77 -38.31
CA GLU A 326 8.80 -0.70 -37.80
C GLU A 326 9.70 0.26 -38.59
N ASP A 327 9.68 0.19 -39.92
CA ASP A 327 10.65 0.86 -40.81
C ASP A 327 10.25 2.29 -41.22
N ASP A 328 8.94 2.58 -41.17
CA ASP A 328 8.31 3.83 -41.61
C ASP A 328 7.51 4.47 -40.46
N ALA A 329 6.33 3.92 -40.11
CA ALA A 329 5.36 4.64 -39.28
C ALA A 329 5.87 4.97 -37.87
N PHE A 330 6.52 4.01 -37.21
CA PHE A 330 7.10 4.16 -35.87
C PHE A 330 8.60 3.97 -35.84
N LYS A 331 9.28 4.29 -36.96
CA LYS A 331 10.73 4.22 -37.08
C LYS A 331 11.41 4.91 -35.91
N GLY A 332 12.10 4.12 -35.11
CA GLY A 332 12.83 4.61 -33.94
C GLY A 332 11.99 4.87 -32.68
N ARG A 333 10.65 4.81 -32.71
CA ARG A 333 9.75 4.98 -31.56
C ARG A 333 9.41 3.64 -30.87
N VAL A 334 9.19 2.59 -31.64
CA VAL A 334 8.97 1.21 -31.12
C VAL A 334 10.27 0.41 -31.05
N GLY A 335 10.29 -0.63 -30.21
CA GLY A 335 11.40 -1.58 -30.10
C GLY A 335 11.32 -2.69 -31.15
N SER A 336 10.14 -3.33 -31.24
CA SER A 336 9.75 -4.28 -32.28
C SER A 336 8.22 -4.32 -32.38
N VAL A 337 7.68 -4.79 -33.51
CA VAL A 337 6.24 -4.98 -33.75
C VAL A 337 5.98 -6.48 -33.93
N LEU A 338 5.07 -7.04 -33.12
CA LEU A 338 4.85 -8.49 -33.01
C LEU A 338 3.36 -8.83 -33.05
N LEU A 339 3.00 -10.01 -33.55
CA LEU A 339 1.64 -10.53 -33.38
C LEU A 339 1.42 -11.07 -31.97
N SER A 340 0.36 -10.60 -31.33
CA SER A 340 0.10 -10.85 -29.92
C SER A 340 -0.45 -12.24 -29.60
N GLU A 341 0.18 -12.86 -28.60
CA GLU A 341 -0.37 -14.04 -27.92
C GLU A 341 -1.30 -13.70 -26.74
N ARG A 342 -1.36 -12.45 -26.27
CA ARG A 342 -2.09 -12.07 -25.04
C ARG A 342 -3.42 -11.33 -25.24
N LEU A 343 -3.60 -10.68 -26.40
CA LEU A 343 -4.81 -9.90 -26.71
C LEU A 343 -6.00 -10.77 -27.17
N VAL A 344 -7.22 -10.27 -27.00
CA VAL A 344 -8.49 -10.83 -27.48
C VAL A 344 -9.36 -9.75 -28.09
N SER A 345 -9.71 -8.72 -27.31
CA SER A 345 -10.60 -7.62 -27.66
C SER A 345 -9.84 -6.35 -28.04
N SER A 346 -8.69 -6.08 -27.43
CA SER A 346 -7.93 -4.87 -27.73
C SER A 346 -7.21 -4.98 -29.09
N PRO A 347 -7.07 -3.87 -29.86
CA PRO A 347 -6.42 -3.86 -31.18
C PRO A 347 -4.91 -4.08 -31.10
N CYS A 348 -4.25 -3.45 -30.13
CA CYS A 348 -2.84 -3.65 -29.82
C CYS A 348 -2.56 -3.27 -28.36
N ALA A 349 -1.32 -3.50 -27.91
CA ALA A 349 -0.80 -3.02 -26.63
C ALA A 349 0.71 -2.79 -26.73
N LEU A 350 1.24 -1.83 -25.97
CA LEU A 350 2.69 -1.70 -25.77
C LEU A 350 3.14 -2.60 -24.63
N VAL A 351 4.22 -3.35 -24.84
CA VAL A 351 4.77 -4.36 -23.92
C VAL A 351 6.21 -3.96 -23.55
N ALA A 352 6.55 -4.01 -22.26
CA ALA A 352 7.90 -3.76 -21.81
C ALA A 352 8.82 -4.96 -22.08
N SER A 353 10.11 -4.71 -22.32
CA SER A 353 11.11 -5.78 -22.37
C SER A 353 11.25 -6.48 -21.00
N GLN A 354 11.88 -7.65 -20.98
CA GLN A 354 12.03 -8.49 -19.80
C GLN A 354 12.71 -7.73 -18.65
N PHE A 355 13.72 -6.93 -18.99
CA PHE A 355 14.50 -6.12 -18.05
C PHE A 355 14.04 -4.66 -17.96
N GLY A 356 13.14 -4.20 -18.83
CA GLY A 356 12.67 -2.81 -18.85
C GLY A 356 11.61 -2.48 -17.79
N TRP A 357 11.25 -1.19 -17.71
CA TRP A 357 10.16 -0.72 -16.84
C TRP A 357 8.79 -0.88 -17.51
N THR A 358 7.84 -1.41 -16.74
CA THR A 358 6.40 -1.42 -17.07
C THR A 358 5.82 -0.01 -16.94
N GLY A 359 4.62 0.23 -17.46
CA GLY A 359 3.93 1.51 -17.27
C GLY A 359 3.70 1.84 -15.80
N ASN A 360 3.33 0.82 -15.00
CA ASN A 360 3.22 0.93 -13.54
C ASN A 360 4.53 1.36 -12.88
N MET A 361 5.66 0.72 -13.22
CA MET A 361 6.98 1.09 -12.69
C MET A 361 7.42 2.49 -13.14
N GLN A 362 7.20 2.86 -14.41
CA GLN A 362 7.48 4.23 -14.89
C GLN A 362 6.67 5.27 -14.10
N ARG A 363 5.38 5.03 -13.85
CA ARG A 363 4.53 5.91 -13.04
C ARG A 363 5.01 6.03 -11.59
N ILE A 364 5.37 4.91 -10.96
CA ILE A 364 5.92 4.91 -9.59
C ILE A 364 7.20 5.74 -9.52
N VAL A 365 8.17 5.49 -10.41
CA VAL A 365 9.44 6.23 -10.43
C VAL A 365 9.24 7.71 -10.76
N ALA A 366 8.33 8.05 -11.68
CA ALA A 366 8.00 9.45 -11.98
C ALA A 366 7.41 10.19 -10.76
N SER A 367 6.67 9.49 -9.89
CA SER A 367 6.11 10.06 -8.65
C SER A 367 7.09 10.16 -7.47
N GLN A 368 8.31 9.62 -7.58
CA GLN A 368 9.30 9.67 -6.49
C GLN A 368 10.03 11.01 -6.43
N THR A 369 9.71 11.81 -5.39
CA THR A 369 10.28 13.13 -5.12
C THR A 369 11.78 13.13 -4.77
N HIS A 370 12.35 11.97 -4.44
CA HIS A 370 13.76 11.84 -4.06
C HIS A 370 14.70 11.49 -5.22
N MET A 371 14.18 11.15 -6.41
CA MET A 371 15.01 10.95 -7.60
C MET A 371 15.37 12.29 -8.25
N LYS A 372 16.65 12.49 -8.56
CA LYS A 372 17.11 13.68 -9.27
C LYS A 372 16.49 13.73 -10.67
N GLU A 373 16.18 14.93 -11.13
CA GLU A 373 15.57 15.16 -12.44
C GLU A 373 16.45 14.63 -13.59
N HIS A 374 17.76 14.83 -13.49
CA HIS A 374 18.77 14.36 -14.46
C HIS A 374 19.51 13.11 -13.97
N ASP A 375 18.80 12.14 -13.39
CA ASP A 375 19.37 10.84 -13.07
C ASP A 375 19.62 10.00 -14.35
N PRO A 376 20.86 9.57 -14.64
CA PRO A 376 21.16 8.81 -15.87
C PRO A 376 20.49 7.44 -15.94
N GLN A 377 20.23 6.80 -14.80
CA GLN A 377 19.53 5.52 -14.74
C GLN A 377 18.03 5.72 -15.04
N LYS A 378 17.42 6.79 -14.52
CA LYS A 378 16.05 7.19 -14.88
C LYS A 378 15.94 7.48 -16.38
N ALA A 379 16.86 8.27 -16.95
CA ALA A 379 16.88 8.57 -18.38
C ALA A 379 17.02 7.31 -19.25
N TYR A 380 17.89 6.37 -18.86
CA TYR A 380 18.05 5.08 -19.53
C TYR A 380 16.74 4.28 -19.58
N TYR A 381 16.07 4.04 -18.46
CA TYR A 381 14.84 3.23 -18.45
C TYR A 381 13.60 3.94 -19.02
N LEU A 382 13.57 5.28 -19.02
CA LEU A 382 12.51 6.03 -19.69
C LEU A 382 12.67 5.97 -21.22
N SER A 383 13.89 6.15 -21.74
CA SER A 383 14.20 6.10 -23.18
C SER A 383 14.17 4.69 -23.80
N GLN A 384 14.02 3.62 -23.00
CA GLN A 384 13.82 2.27 -23.53
C GLN A 384 12.51 2.17 -24.32
N LYS A 385 12.63 1.83 -25.61
CA LYS A 385 11.49 1.59 -26.50
C LYS A 385 10.66 0.39 -26.05
N LYS A 386 9.37 0.41 -26.36
CA LYS A 386 8.43 -0.67 -26.01
C LYS A 386 8.09 -1.50 -27.26
N ASN A 387 7.80 -2.77 -27.07
CA ASN A 387 7.37 -3.66 -28.16
C ASN A 387 5.87 -3.47 -28.42
N MET A 388 5.46 -3.27 -29.66
CA MET A 388 4.05 -3.11 -30.03
C MET A 388 3.46 -4.45 -30.41
N GLU A 389 2.57 -4.99 -29.59
CA GLU A 389 1.88 -6.25 -29.86
C GLU A 389 0.52 -6.01 -30.53
N LEU A 390 0.34 -6.48 -31.77
CA LEU A 390 -0.87 -6.35 -32.58
C LEU A 390 -1.83 -7.54 -32.41
N ASN A 391 -3.13 -7.31 -32.46
CA ASN A 391 -4.14 -8.37 -32.48
C ASN A 391 -4.60 -8.66 -33.92
N PRO A 392 -4.09 -9.71 -34.59
CA PRO A 392 -4.43 -10.04 -35.98
C PRO A 392 -5.90 -10.49 -36.18
N ARG A 393 -6.68 -10.60 -35.10
CA ARG A 393 -8.11 -10.92 -35.17
C ARG A 393 -8.99 -9.67 -35.16
N HIS A 394 -8.46 -8.54 -34.71
CA HIS A 394 -9.21 -7.30 -34.53
C HIS A 394 -9.57 -6.63 -35.88
N PRO A 395 -10.80 -6.14 -36.08
CA PRO A 395 -11.22 -5.53 -37.35
C PRO A 395 -10.32 -4.38 -37.81
N ILE A 396 -9.98 -3.45 -36.92
CA ILE A 396 -9.12 -2.29 -37.24
C ILE A 396 -7.73 -2.74 -37.75
N ILE A 397 -7.15 -3.80 -37.18
CA ILE A 397 -5.82 -4.30 -37.57
C ILE A 397 -5.85 -5.01 -38.93
N LYS A 398 -6.99 -5.60 -39.31
CA LYS A 398 -7.22 -6.15 -40.66
C LYS A 398 -7.39 -5.07 -41.71
N GLU A 399 -8.18 -4.04 -41.41
CA GLU A 399 -8.37 -2.88 -42.30
C GLU A 399 -7.06 -2.11 -42.48
N LEU A 400 -6.27 -1.93 -41.41
CA LEU A 400 -4.96 -1.28 -41.50
C LEU A 400 -3.96 -2.09 -42.35
N LEU A 401 -3.93 -3.42 -42.23
CA LEU A 401 -3.13 -4.27 -43.13
C LEU A 401 -3.52 -4.03 -44.59
N LYS A 402 -4.82 -4.13 -44.91
CA LYS A 402 -5.32 -3.95 -46.27
C LYS A 402 -4.92 -2.59 -46.86
N ARG A 403 -5.08 -1.51 -46.10
CA ARG A 403 -4.70 -0.14 -46.53
C ARG A 403 -3.22 -0.02 -46.85
N VAL A 404 -2.36 -0.61 -46.01
CA VAL A 404 -0.90 -0.60 -46.21
C VAL A 404 -0.47 -1.48 -47.40
N GLU A 405 -1.24 -2.52 -47.73
CA GLU A 405 -1.07 -3.32 -48.95
C GLU A 405 -1.53 -2.57 -50.21
N ASP A 406 -2.63 -1.82 -50.13
CA ASP A 406 -3.20 -1.01 -51.22
C ASP A 406 -2.32 0.24 -51.52
N ASP A 407 -1.94 1.03 -50.50
CA ASP A 407 -0.96 2.12 -50.58
C ASP A 407 -0.21 2.33 -49.25
N LYS A 408 1.12 2.15 -49.27
CA LYS A 408 2.00 2.37 -48.13
C LYS A 408 2.07 3.82 -47.65
N ASN A 409 1.69 4.78 -48.51
CA ASN A 409 1.67 6.20 -48.20
C ASN A 409 0.26 6.71 -47.83
N ASP A 410 -0.74 5.83 -47.65
CA ASP A 410 -2.11 6.25 -47.28
C ASP A 410 -2.07 7.13 -46.01
N PRO A 411 -2.38 8.45 -46.11
CA PRO A 411 -2.34 9.34 -44.97
C PRO A 411 -3.37 8.95 -43.90
N VAL A 412 -4.45 8.27 -44.29
CA VAL A 412 -5.46 7.75 -43.36
C VAL A 412 -4.94 6.52 -42.61
N ALA A 413 -4.19 5.62 -43.27
CA ALA A 413 -3.49 4.53 -42.58
C ALA A 413 -2.48 5.07 -41.56
N ARG A 414 -1.72 6.11 -41.93
CA ARG A 414 -0.76 6.79 -41.06
C ARG A 414 -1.43 7.42 -39.82
N GLU A 415 -2.54 8.13 -40.03
CA GLU A 415 -3.37 8.74 -38.97
C GLU A 415 -3.97 7.68 -38.03
N ILE A 416 -4.56 6.62 -38.58
CA ILE A 416 -5.11 5.48 -37.83
C ILE A 416 -4.01 4.82 -36.98
N ALA A 417 -2.82 4.62 -37.54
CA ALA A 417 -1.71 4.02 -36.81
C ALA A 417 -1.31 4.84 -35.58
N GLU A 418 -1.08 6.16 -35.72
CA GLU A 418 -0.73 7.05 -34.60
C GLU A 418 -1.76 6.98 -33.47
N VAL A 419 -3.05 7.12 -33.79
CA VAL A 419 -4.12 7.10 -32.79
C VAL A 419 -4.23 5.74 -32.09
N ILE A 420 -4.02 4.65 -32.82
CA ILE A 420 -3.92 3.29 -32.24
C ILE A 420 -2.73 3.19 -31.28
N PHE A 421 -1.56 3.72 -31.65
CA PHE A 421 -0.35 3.69 -30.83
C PHE A 421 -0.49 4.52 -29.55
N GLU A 422 -1.06 5.72 -29.63
CA GLU A 422 -1.29 6.61 -28.48
C GLU A 422 -2.34 6.01 -27.54
N THR A 423 -3.44 5.49 -28.09
CA THR A 423 -4.46 4.77 -27.32
C THR A 423 -3.86 3.55 -26.62
N ALA A 424 -3.00 2.79 -27.30
CA ALA A 424 -2.30 1.65 -26.71
C ALA A 424 -1.27 2.05 -25.64
N THR A 425 -0.61 3.20 -25.80
CA THR A 425 0.31 3.77 -24.80
C THR A 425 -0.44 3.99 -23.49
N LEU A 426 -1.57 4.70 -23.54
CA LEU A 426 -2.45 4.92 -22.39
C LEU A 426 -3.00 3.61 -21.81
N ARG A 427 -3.53 2.71 -22.66
CA ARG A 427 -4.13 1.42 -22.24
C ARG A 427 -3.12 0.42 -21.66
N SER A 428 -1.83 0.58 -21.98
CA SER A 428 -0.71 -0.14 -21.38
C SER A 428 -0.15 0.51 -20.10
N GLY A 429 -0.69 1.66 -19.69
CA GLY A 429 -0.27 2.39 -18.48
C GLY A 429 1.00 3.22 -18.65
N PHE A 430 1.42 3.50 -19.89
CA PHE A 430 2.53 4.42 -20.18
C PHE A 430 2.01 5.86 -20.33
N MET A 431 2.91 6.83 -20.17
CA MET A 431 2.61 8.25 -20.40
C MET A 431 2.78 8.58 -21.88
N LEU A 432 1.97 9.51 -22.39
CA LEU A 432 2.18 10.12 -23.71
C LEU A 432 3.35 11.12 -23.64
N GLU A 433 4.16 11.17 -24.69
CA GLU A 433 5.25 12.15 -24.82
C GLU A 433 4.72 13.55 -25.12
N ASP A 434 3.67 13.64 -25.94
CA ASP A 434 2.97 14.87 -26.30
C ASP A 434 1.45 14.66 -26.17
N THR A 435 0.86 15.25 -25.14
CA THR A 435 -0.59 15.19 -24.88
C THR A 435 -1.39 16.14 -25.77
N LEU A 436 -0.77 17.21 -26.28
CA LEU A 436 -1.41 18.19 -27.16
C LEU A 436 -1.55 17.64 -28.57
N ALA A 437 -0.52 16.97 -29.10
CA ALA A 437 -0.60 16.29 -30.39
C ALA A 437 -1.67 15.19 -30.41
N PHE A 438 -1.84 14.45 -29.31
CA PHE A 438 -2.92 13.47 -29.17
C PHE A 438 -4.30 14.15 -29.13
N ALA A 439 -4.48 15.23 -28.35
CA ALA A 439 -5.73 15.98 -28.31
C ALA A 439 -6.11 16.53 -29.69
N ASN A 440 -5.18 17.19 -30.39
CA ASN A 440 -5.38 17.70 -31.74
C ASN A 440 -5.75 16.59 -32.75
N ARG A 441 -5.19 15.38 -32.61
CA ARG A 441 -5.58 14.21 -33.42
C ARG A 441 -7.01 13.75 -33.11
N VAL A 442 -7.41 13.74 -31.83
CA VAL A 442 -8.79 13.41 -31.44
C VAL A 442 -9.78 14.45 -31.99
N ASP A 443 -9.48 15.73 -31.88
CA ASP A 443 -10.33 16.81 -32.40
C ASP A 443 -10.47 16.74 -33.92
N LYS A 444 -9.39 16.48 -34.66
CA LYS A 444 -9.42 16.24 -36.10
C LYS A 444 -10.31 15.03 -36.47
N LEU A 445 -10.20 13.92 -35.73
CA LEU A 445 -11.08 12.77 -35.93
C LEU A 445 -12.56 13.08 -35.63
N LEU A 446 -12.84 13.87 -34.58
CA LEU A 446 -14.20 14.30 -34.25
C LEU A 446 -14.78 15.22 -35.33
N ARG A 447 -14.04 16.23 -35.78
CA ARG A 447 -14.42 17.12 -36.89
C ARG A 447 -14.78 16.29 -38.13
N LYS A 448 -13.90 15.38 -38.54
CA LYS A 448 -14.08 14.46 -39.68
C LYS A 448 -15.28 13.53 -39.53
N ASN A 449 -15.56 13.04 -38.32
CA ASN A 449 -16.72 12.19 -38.04
C ASN A 449 -18.05 12.97 -38.10
N MET A 450 -18.03 14.22 -37.64
CA MET A 450 -19.19 15.15 -37.67
C MET A 450 -19.39 15.84 -39.02
N GLY A 451 -18.48 15.66 -39.99
CA GLY A 451 -18.53 16.33 -41.30
C GLY A 451 -18.12 17.80 -41.28
N LEU A 452 -17.40 18.24 -40.25
CA LEU A 452 -16.86 19.59 -40.11
C LEU A 452 -15.53 19.73 -40.89
N PRO A 453 -15.23 20.92 -41.47
CA PRO A 453 -13.90 21.22 -42.00
C PRO A 453 -12.81 21.07 -40.93
N GLU A 454 -11.66 20.50 -41.30
CA GLU A 454 -10.54 20.31 -40.35
C GLU A 454 -10.02 21.66 -39.83
N ASP A 455 -10.04 22.67 -40.67
CA ASP A 455 -9.58 24.05 -40.49
C ASP A 455 -10.69 25.03 -40.09
N ALA A 456 -11.89 24.55 -39.74
CA ALA A 456 -12.99 25.40 -39.27
C ALA A 456 -12.50 26.31 -38.11
N PRO A 457 -12.55 27.64 -38.27
CA PRO A 457 -12.05 28.56 -37.24
C PRO A 457 -12.90 28.45 -35.97
N VAL A 458 -12.27 28.73 -34.84
CA VAL A 458 -13.01 29.02 -33.61
C VAL A 458 -13.64 30.40 -33.81
N GLU A 459 -14.92 30.55 -33.44
CA GLU A 459 -15.56 31.87 -33.44
C GLU A 459 -14.80 32.79 -32.48
N GLU A 460 -14.38 33.96 -32.94
CA GLU A 460 -13.67 34.93 -32.12
C GLU A 460 -14.60 35.45 -31.02
N GLU A 461 -14.12 35.47 -29.77
CA GLU A 461 -14.87 36.11 -28.68
C GLU A 461 -15.05 37.60 -29.03
N PRO A 462 -16.27 38.15 -28.98
CA PRO A 462 -16.49 39.54 -29.31
C PRO A 462 -15.75 40.42 -28.29
N GLU A 463 -14.79 41.23 -28.76
CA GLU A 463 -14.09 42.18 -27.91
C GLU A 463 -15.10 43.17 -27.29
N GLU A 464 -15.29 43.11 -25.97
CA GLU A 464 -16.03 44.13 -25.24
C GLU A 464 -15.28 45.46 -25.38
N ASN A 465 -15.77 46.32 -26.27
CA ASN A 465 -15.20 47.63 -26.53
C ASN A 465 -15.48 48.57 -25.35
N LEU A 466 -14.65 48.47 -24.31
CA LEU A 466 -14.68 49.26 -23.07
C LEU A 466 -14.56 50.79 -23.27
N ALA A 467 -14.43 51.25 -24.52
CA ALA A 467 -14.37 52.67 -24.89
C ALA A 467 -15.75 53.34 -25.08
N GLU A 468 -16.85 52.59 -25.18
CA GLU A 468 -18.21 53.16 -25.32
C GLU A 468 -19.01 53.11 -24.00
N GLN A 469 -18.51 53.79 -22.96
CA GLN A 469 -19.39 54.30 -21.90
C GLN A 469 -19.96 55.66 -22.35
N PRO A 470 -21.30 55.83 -22.46
CA PRO A 470 -21.87 57.13 -22.78
C PRO A 470 -21.65 58.12 -21.64
N GLU A 471 -21.07 59.29 -21.94
CA GLU A 471 -21.12 60.46 -21.05
C GLU A 471 -22.56 61.01 -20.96
N GLU A 472 -23.42 60.40 -20.13
CA GLU A 472 -24.66 61.02 -19.66
C GLU A 472 -24.83 60.86 -18.15
N ILE A 473 -24.02 61.59 -17.38
CA ILE A 473 -24.46 62.10 -16.08
C ILE A 473 -24.75 63.59 -16.28
N LYS A 474 -25.99 63.89 -16.69
CA LYS A 474 -26.50 65.27 -16.65
C LYS A 474 -26.52 65.72 -15.19
N LYS A 475 -25.97 66.91 -14.94
CA LYS A 475 -26.28 67.68 -13.73
C LYS A 475 -27.78 67.98 -13.72
N ASP A 476 -28.43 67.72 -12.59
CA ASP A 476 -29.51 68.57 -12.10
C ASP A 476 -29.06 69.10 -10.72
N GLU A 477 -29.01 70.43 -10.60
CA GLU A 477 -28.78 71.15 -9.34
C GLU A 477 -30.11 71.78 -8.91
N SER A 478 -30.65 71.36 -7.76
CA SER A 478 -31.60 72.08 -6.88
C SER A 478 -31.54 71.35 -5.52
N GLU A 479 -31.14 71.95 -4.39
CA GLU A 479 -31.95 72.90 -3.58
C GLU A 479 -33.29 72.26 -3.14
N GLU A 480 -33.69 72.09 -1.87
CA GLU A 480 -33.18 72.38 -0.50
C GLU A 480 -33.41 71.08 0.36
N GLU A 481 -33.15 70.93 1.67
CA GLU A 481 -32.99 71.85 2.81
C GLU A 481 -31.98 71.25 3.86
N GLU A 482 -32.41 70.90 5.09
CA GLU A 482 -31.60 70.61 6.29
C GLU A 482 -32.03 69.30 7.01
N GLU A 483 -31.09 68.59 7.66
CA GLU A 483 -31.09 68.46 9.14
C GLU A 483 -29.77 67.83 9.65
N GLU A 484 -29.12 68.50 10.61
CA GLU A 484 -27.97 67.96 11.35
C GLU A 484 -28.38 66.86 12.33
N LYS A 485 -27.51 65.84 12.49
CA LYS A 485 -27.13 65.35 13.82
C LYS A 485 -25.82 64.58 13.82
N GLU A 486 -24.92 65.04 14.67
CA GLU A 486 -23.74 64.33 15.13
C GLU A 486 -24.12 62.97 15.74
N HIS A 487 -23.24 61.96 15.60
CA HIS A 487 -22.74 61.28 16.79
C HIS A 487 -21.41 60.56 16.55
N ASP A 488 -20.55 60.68 17.57
CA ASP A 488 -19.17 60.23 17.72
C ASP A 488 -18.81 58.77 17.41
N GLU A 489 -17.52 58.62 17.10
CA GLU A 489 -16.55 57.59 17.54
C GLU A 489 -17.04 56.15 17.82
N LEU A 490 -16.49 55.18 17.07
CA LEU A 490 -15.35 54.35 17.54
C LEU A 490 -14.68 53.54 16.41
#